data_AF-M5EC44-F1
#
_entry.id   AF-M5EC44-F1
#
_cell.length_a   1.000
_cell.length_b   1.000
_cell.length_c   1.000
_cell.angle_alpha   90.00
_cell.angle_beta   90.00
_cell.angle_gamma   90.00
#
_symmetry.space_group_name_H-M   'P 1'
#
loop_
_entity.id
_entity.type
_entity.pdbx_description
1 polymer ?
#
loop_
_entity_poly.entity_id
_entity_poly.type
_entity_poly.pdbx_seq_one_letter_code
_entity_poly.pdbx_strand_id
1 'polypeptide(L)'
;MPPKKNQQTVEKPRLGRPSNNLKMGIVGLPNVGKSTLFNAIAKCDLGKAANFPYATIEPEEARVPVPDERFLWLCDLYKPKSEVPAFLTVIDIAGLTAGASTGVGLGNAFLSNVRSVDGIFQVIRAFDDADIVHVEGDVDPTRDMEIISTELRLKDIEWVEKSLDTARKNARSAGNNSLEDRKKKEEVVIIEKILKCLQEDNMDVRKGDWNAKEVDVINSLMLLTAKPVIYIVNLSERDYARKKNKWLPKIKQWIDENNPGDLLIPFSAALEEQLFSLPDDNARAEYLSKQGEGVQSALGKITKSGYDGLDLIRYFTAGPDEVRAWSIRRGVKAPQAAGVIHSDFENKFVCGEIMAFEDLKAAGSENACRANGKLAQKGKTYEMVDGDIAHWKAGA
;
A
#
# COMPACT_ATOMS: atom_id res chain seq x y z
N MET A 1 -0.15 34.59 -30.31
CA MET A 1 -0.97 33.46 -29.81
C MET A 1 -1.03 33.56 -28.29
N PRO A 2 -2.22 33.65 -27.68
CA PRO A 2 -2.34 33.69 -26.23
C PRO A 2 -1.83 32.37 -25.62
N PRO A 3 -1.17 32.41 -24.45
CA PRO A 3 -0.62 31.21 -23.83
C PRO A 3 -1.75 30.25 -23.49
N LYS A 4 -1.60 28.99 -23.93
CA LYS A 4 -2.49 27.87 -23.57
C LYS A 4 -2.62 27.86 -22.04
N LYS A 5 -3.83 28.09 -21.53
CA LYS A 5 -4.19 27.82 -20.13
C LYS A 5 -3.66 26.42 -19.80
N ASN A 6 -2.77 26.33 -18.81
CA ASN A 6 -2.41 25.07 -18.17
C ASN A 6 -3.72 24.33 -17.90
N GLN A 7 -3.91 23.20 -18.59
CA GLN A 7 -4.93 22.24 -18.22
C GLN A 7 -4.60 21.86 -16.79
N GLN A 8 -5.34 22.40 -15.82
CA GLN A 8 -5.37 21.88 -14.48
C GLN A 8 -5.77 20.42 -14.65
N THR A 9 -4.80 19.52 -14.51
CA THR A 9 -5.05 18.10 -14.33
C THR A 9 -6.00 18.01 -13.15
N VAL A 10 -7.28 17.75 -13.43
CA VAL A 10 -8.29 17.53 -12.39
C VAL A 10 -7.78 16.33 -11.61
N GLU A 11 -7.26 16.58 -10.41
CA GLU A 11 -6.71 15.56 -9.55
C GLU A 11 -7.82 14.55 -9.28
N LYS A 12 -7.60 13.28 -9.66
CA LYS A 12 -8.59 12.25 -9.39
C LYS A 12 -8.74 12.16 -7.86
N PRO A 13 -9.97 12.25 -7.34
CA PRO A 13 -10.20 12.17 -5.91
C PRO A 13 -9.77 10.79 -5.41
N ARG A 14 -9.10 10.77 -4.25
CA ARG A 14 -8.38 9.59 -3.78
C ARG A 14 -9.17 8.82 -2.74
N LEU A 15 -9.37 7.54 -2.99
CA LEU A 15 -9.94 6.62 -2.00
C LEU A 15 -8.89 6.30 -0.93
N GLY A 16 -9.35 6.11 0.31
CA GLY A 16 -8.54 5.70 1.46
C GLY A 16 -8.28 6.80 2.49
N ARG A 17 -7.89 6.35 3.68
CA ARG A 17 -7.71 7.18 4.88
C ARG A 17 -6.69 8.32 4.66
N PRO A 18 -6.97 9.57 5.09
CA PRO A 18 -5.99 10.66 5.03
C PRO A 18 -4.94 10.50 6.14
N SER A 19 -3.97 9.60 5.95
CA SER A 19 -2.88 9.33 6.89
C SER A 19 -1.57 9.07 6.14
N ASN A 20 -0.44 9.34 6.80
CA ASN A 20 0.90 8.93 6.34
C ASN A 20 1.31 7.57 6.94
N ASN A 21 0.62 7.11 7.99
CA ASN A 21 0.84 5.83 8.65
C ASN A 21 -0.19 4.82 8.13
N LEU A 22 -0.03 4.41 6.88
CA LEU A 22 -0.92 3.44 6.22
C LEU A 22 -0.35 2.03 6.33
N LYS A 23 -1.23 1.03 6.41
CA LYS A 23 -0.85 -0.38 6.63
C LYS A 23 -1.37 -1.29 5.52
N MET A 24 -0.59 -2.30 5.14
CA MET A 24 -1.04 -3.41 4.29
C MET A 24 -1.43 -4.61 5.15
N GLY A 25 -2.52 -5.30 4.82
CA GLY A 25 -2.94 -6.55 5.47
C GLY A 25 -2.78 -7.77 4.56
N ILE A 26 -2.26 -8.87 5.08
CA ILE A 26 -2.15 -10.14 4.33
C ILE A 26 -3.46 -10.93 4.46
N VAL A 27 -4.14 -11.16 3.35
CA VAL A 27 -5.45 -11.83 3.28
C VAL A 27 -5.35 -13.06 2.38
N GLY A 28 -6.14 -14.09 2.68
CA GLY A 28 -6.23 -15.30 1.87
C GLY A 28 -6.83 -16.46 2.65
N LEU A 29 -7.25 -17.50 1.94
CA LEU A 29 -7.77 -18.72 2.56
C LEU A 29 -6.71 -19.40 3.44
N PRO A 30 -7.09 -20.29 4.37
CA PRO A 30 -6.15 -21.12 5.12
C PRO A 30 -5.21 -21.90 4.19
N ASN A 31 -3.98 -22.15 4.66
CA ASN A 31 -2.98 -22.99 3.97
C ASN A 31 -2.51 -22.51 2.59
N VAL A 32 -2.70 -21.22 2.25
CA VAL A 32 -2.18 -20.64 0.99
C VAL A 32 -0.75 -20.09 1.09
N GLY A 33 -0.15 -20.10 2.28
CA GLY A 33 1.20 -19.57 2.55
C GLY A 33 1.24 -18.15 3.13
N LYS A 34 0.16 -17.66 3.75
CA LYS A 34 0.12 -16.32 4.40
C LYS A 34 1.19 -16.14 5.46
N SER A 35 1.23 -17.02 6.45
CA SER A 35 2.18 -16.92 7.57
C SER A 35 3.62 -17.09 7.09
N THR A 36 3.87 -17.91 6.06
CA THR A 36 5.19 -18.01 5.42
C THR A 36 5.58 -16.72 4.74
N LEU A 37 4.67 -16.07 3.99
CA LEU A 37 4.89 -14.75 3.41
C LEU A 37 5.15 -13.69 4.50
N PHE A 38 4.34 -13.64 5.55
CA PHE A 38 4.51 -12.71 6.66
C PHE A 38 5.87 -12.90 7.33
N ASN A 39 6.24 -14.14 7.66
CA ASN A 39 7.53 -14.46 8.26
C ASN A 39 8.70 -14.09 7.35
N ALA A 40 8.59 -14.36 6.04
CA ALA A 40 9.60 -14.01 5.06
C ALA A 40 9.77 -12.49 4.98
N ILE A 41 8.68 -11.72 4.95
CA ILE A 41 8.66 -10.26 4.94
C ILE A 41 9.22 -9.68 6.25
N ALA A 42 8.77 -10.17 7.40
CA ALA A 42 9.13 -9.66 8.72
C ALA A 42 10.62 -9.88 9.04
N LYS A 43 11.21 -10.94 8.50
CA LYS A 43 12.62 -11.29 8.70
C LYS A 43 13.51 -10.89 7.52
N CYS A 44 12.96 -10.25 6.49
CA CYS A 44 13.73 -9.88 5.31
C CYS A 44 14.66 -8.70 5.63
N ASP A 45 15.97 -8.95 5.56
CA ASP A 45 16.98 -7.91 5.54
C ASP A 45 17.11 -7.38 4.10
N LEU A 46 16.17 -6.52 3.68
CA LEU A 46 16.10 -5.96 2.32
C LEU A 46 17.18 -4.91 2.08
N GLY A 47 18.45 -5.31 2.17
CA GLY A 47 19.63 -4.65 1.60
C GLY A 47 20.21 -3.49 2.42
N LYS A 48 21.44 -3.68 2.93
CA LYS A 48 22.32 -2.70 3.61
C LYS A 48 21.75 -2.00 4.86
N ALA A 49 20.52 -2.31 5.24
CA ALA A 49 19.79 -1.83 6.39
C ALA A 49 20.17 -2.59 7.69
N ALA A 50 21.44 -2.98 7.84
CA ALA A 50 21.88 -3.80 8.96
C ALA A 50 21.84 -2.99 10.27
N ASN A 51 21.01 -3.46 11.21
CA ASN A 51 20.76 -2.95 12.57
C ASN A 51 19.76 -1.79 12.69
N PHE A 52 18.47 -2.07 12.53
CA PHE A 52 17.40 -1.21 13.04
C PHE A 52 16.86 -1.71 14.39
N PRO A 53 17.38 -1.20 15.54
CA PRO A 53 16.94 -1.61 16.88
C PRO A 53 15.51 -1.16 17.26
N TYR A 54 14.76 -0.57 16.32
CA TYR A 54 13.42 -0.01 16.54
C TYR A 54 12.31 -0.66 15.69
N ALA A 55 12.58 -1.82 15.08
CA ALA A 55 11.51 -2.64 14.51
C ALA A 55 10.72 -3.28 15.67
N THR A 56 9.63 -2.64 16.10
CA THR A 56 8.66 -3.29 16.98
C THR A 56 7.99 -4.40 16.18
N ILE A 57 8.25 -5.64 16.57
CA ILE A 57 7.52 -6.81 16.09
C ILE A 57 6.47 -7.11 17.14
N GLU A 58 5.24 -6.67 16.90
CA GLU A 58 4.10 -7.28 17.56
C GLU A 58 3.79 -8.59 16.81
N PRO A 59 3.24 -9.64 17.45
CA PRO A 59 3.09 -10.98 16.85
C PRO A 59 2.39 -11.00 15.48
N GLU A 60 1.61 -9.95 15.17
CA GLU A 60 0.80 -9.81 13.95
C GLU A 60 1.16 -8.56 13.13
N GLU A 61 2.15 -7.73 13.55
CA GLU A 61 2.55 -6.50 12.84
C GLU A 61 4.07 -6.47 12.58
N ALA A 62 4.45 -6.26 11.32
CA ALA A 62 5.83 -6.13 10.88
C ALA A 62 6.08 -4.77 10.21
N ARG A 63 7.17 -4.11 10.58
CA ARG A 63 7.66 -2.89 9.89
C ARG A 63 8.82 -3.25 8.98
N VAL A 64 8.60 -3.14 7.69
CA VAL A 64 9.47 -3.70 6.65
C VAL A 64 10.16 -2.56 5.91
N PRO A 65 11.50 -2.53 5.82
CA PRO A 65 12.19 -1.49 5.07
C PRO A 65 11.84 -1.58 3.57
N VAL A 66 11.57 -0.43 2.96
CA VAL A 66 11.24 -0.31 1.54
C VAL A 66 12.54 -0.12 0.75
N PRO A 67 12.90 -1.02 -0.18
CA PRO A 67 14.13 -0.88 -0.94
C PRO A 67 14.11 0.39 -1.80
N ASP A 68 15.21 1.16 -1.73
CA ASP A 68 15.40 2.38 -2.51
C ASP A 68 16.87 2.61 -2.85
N GLU A 69 17.21 2.56 -4.13
CA GLU A 69 18.57 2.83 -4.59
C GLU A 69 18.99 4.29 -4.34
N ARG A 70 18.03 5.22 -4.30
CA ARG A 70 18.30 6.64 -4.01
C ARG A 70 18.75 6.83 -2.57
N PHE A 71 18.10 6.14 -1.65
CA PHE A 71 18.48 6.13 -0.23
C PHE A 71 19.89 5.58 -0.05
N LEU A 72 20.18 4.41 -0.64
CA LEU A 72 21.51 3.80 -0.57
C LEU A 72 22.59 4.71 -1.14
N TRP A 73 22.32 5.39 -2.26
CA TRP A 73 23.24 6.35 -2.85
C TRP A 73 23.49 7.55 -1.93
N LEU A 74 22.47 8.07 -1.24
CA LEU A 74 22.61 9.14 -0.26
C LEU A 74 23.44 8.70 0.95
N CYS A 75 23.23 7.47 1.44
CA CYS A 75 24.06 6.90 2.50
C CYS A 75 25.53 6.79 2.06
N ASP A 76 25.79 6.29 0.85
CA ASP A 76 27.15 6.17 0.30
C ASP A 76 27.84 7.55 0.13
N LEU A 77 27.08 8.60 -0.24
CA LEU A 77 27.57 9.97 -0.39
C LEU A 77 27.89 10.64 0.95
N TYR A 78 26.94 10.62 1.89
CA TYR A 78 27.04 11.37 3.14
C TYR A 78 27.74 10.60 4.27
N LYS A 79 27.79 9.26 4.18
CA LYS A 79 28.33 8.35 5.19
C LYS A 79 27.85 8.71 6.62
N PRO A 80 26.52 8.75 6.83
CA PRO A 80 25.95 9.23 8.08
C PRO A 80 26.24 8.29 9.25
N LYS A 81 26.06 8.78 10.47
CA LYS A 81 26.09 7.93 11.68
C LYS A 81 24.83 7.08 11.83
N SER A 82 23.70 7.58 11.31
CA SER A 82 22.38 6.95 11.33
C SER A 82 21.83 6.87 9.90
N GLU A 83 21.45 5.68 9.46
CA GLU A 83 20.75 5.45 8.20
C GLU A 83 19.34 5.00 8.57
N VAL A 84 18.27 5.62 8.03
CA VAL A 84 16.88 5.22 8.34
C VAL A 84 16.04 5.16 7.05
N PRO A 85 15.71 3.98 6.51
CA PRO A 85 14.91 3.85 5.30
C PRO A 85 13.43 4.15 5.58
N ALA A 86 12.63 4.18 4.51
CA ALA A 86 11.18 4.21 4.62
C ALA A 86 10.70 2.82 5.02
N PHE A 87 9.60 2.74 5.76
CA PHE A 87 9.02 1.47 6.20
C PHE A 87 7.60 1.31 5.65
N LEU A 88 7.27 0.09 5.25
CA LEU A 88 5.90 -0.38 5.04
C LEU A 88 5.47 -1.18 6.27
N THR A 89 4.34 -0.81 6.87
CA THR A 89 3.72 -1.63 7.93
C THR A 89 2.85 -2.71 7.28
N VAL A 90 3.10 -3.97 7.64
CA VAL A 90 2.37 -5.15 7.18
C VAL A 90 1.75 -5.86 8.38
N ILE A 91 0.47 -6.19 8.29
CA ILE A 91 -0.28 -6.92 9.31
C ILE A 91 -0.62 -8.31 8.78
N ASP A 92 -0.33 -9.36 9.56
CA ASP A 92 -0.85 -10.71 9.28
C ASP A 92 -2.31 -10.78 9.73
N ILE A 93 -3.20 -11.10 8.80
CA ILE A 93 -4.61 -11.28 9.11
C ILE A 93 -4.90 -12.78 9.06
N ALA A 94 -5.57 -13.27 10.10
CA ALA A 94 -5.98 -14.67 10.23
C ALA A 94 -6.64 -15.21 8.95
N GLY A 95 -6.65 -16.53 8.74
CA GLY A 95 -7.26 -17.11 7.54
C GLY A 95 -8.77 -16.87 7.46
N LEU A 96 -9.26 -16.53 6.26
CA LEU A 96 -10.70 -16.44 5.98
C LEU A 96 -11.29 -17.83 5.73
N THR A 97 -12.32 -18.22 6.48
CA THR A 97 -13.18 -19.38 6.13
C THR A 97 -14.43 -18.89 5.41
N ALA A 98 -14.95 -19.66 4.46
CA ALA A 98 -16.22 -19.36 3.80
C ALA A 98 -17.38 -19.19 4.81
N GLY A 99 -18.32 -18.28 4.51
CA GLY A 99 -19.44 -17.94 5.39
C GLY A 99 -19.12 -16.86 6.43
N ALA A 100 -17.98 -16.18 6.34
CA ALA A 100 -17.53 -15.18 7.31
C ALA A 100 -18.52 -14.02 7.50
N SER A 101 -19.19 -13.59 6.43
CA SER A 101 -20.22 -12.54 6.45
C SER A 101 -21.46 -12.93 7.24
N THR A 102 -21.84 -14.22 7.28
CA THR A 102 -23.05 -14.72 7.97
C THR A 102 -22.92 -14.76 9.50
N GLY A 103 -21.74 -14.44 10.05
CA GLY A 103 -21.52 -14.29 11.49
C GLY A 103 -21.29 -15.60 12.26
N VAL A 104 -21.14 -16.73 11.57
CA VAL A 104 -20.77 -18.01 12.18
C VAL A 104 -19.25 -18.15 12.18
N GLY A 105 -18.62 -18.13 13.36
CA GLY A 105 -17.20 -18.48 13.55
C GLY A 105 -16.19 -17.31 13.48
N LEU A 106 -14.91 -17.64 13.20
CA LEU A 106 -13.75 -16.73 13.19
C LEU A 106 -13.79 -15.63 12.11
N GLY A 107 -14.76 -15.68 11.19
CA GLY A 107 -14.85 -14.78 10.03
C GLY A 107 -15.18 -13.30 10.36
N ASN A 108 -15.91 -13.02 11.43
CA ASN A 108 -16.17 -11.62 11.83
C ASN A 108 -14.91 -10.93 12.38
N ALA A 109 -14.07 -11.67 13.11
CA ALA A 109 -12.78 -11.16 13.60
C ALA A 109 -11.84 -10.85 12.43
N PHE A 110 -11.82 -11.71 11.40
CA PHE A 110 -11.11 -11.48 10.16
C PHE A 110 -11.51 -10.15 9.50
N LEU A 111 -12.80 -9.91 9.27
CA LEU A 111 -13.28 -8.70 8.60
C LEU A 111 -13.01 -7.42 9.42
N SER A 112 -13.05 -7.52 10.75
CA SER A 112 -12.64 -6.42 11.64
C SER A 112 -11.17 -6.08 11.48
N ASN A 113 -10.30 -7.08 11.36
CA ASN A 113 -8.86 -6.88 11.14
C ASN A 113 -8.57 -6.32 9.74
N VAL A 114 -9.30 -6.74 8.69
CA VAL A 114 -9.18 -6.14 7.35
C VAL A 114 -9.61 -4.66 7.36
N ARG A 115 -10.55 -4.27 8.24
CA ARG A 115 -10.98 -2.88 8.36
C ARG A 115 -9.89 -1.97 8.95
N SER A 116 -8.99 -2.50 9.78
CA SER A 116 -7.93 -1.71 10.45
C SER A 116 -6.79 -1.31 9.51
N VAL A 117 -6.55 -2.11 8.46
CA VAL A 117 -5.55 -1.85 7.41
C VAL A 117 -6.08 -0.94 6.30
N ASP A 118 -5.20 -0.45 5.43
CA ASP A 118 -5.53 0.50 4.37
C ASP A 118 -5.41 -0.11 2.97
N GLY A 119 -4.70 -1.23 2.82
CA GLY A 119 -4.59 -2.02 1.58
C GLY A 119 -4.41 -3.51 1.86
N ILE A 120 -4.54 -4.34 0.84
CA ILE A 120 -4.58 -5.80 0.97
C ILE A 120 -3.53 -6.47 0.08
N PHE A 121 -2.73 -7.37 0.66
CA PHE A 121 -2.01 -8.40 -0.07
C PHE A 121 -2.84 -9.68 -0.09
N GLN A 122 -3.49 -9.99 -1.20
CA GLN A 122 -4.30 -11.20 -1.32
C GLN A 122 -3.43 -12.36 -1.81
N VAL A 123 -3.12 -13.28 -0.90
CA VAL A 123 -2.31 -14.47 -1.17
C VAL A 123 -3.19 -15.56 -1.79
N ILE A 124 -2.77 -16.03 -2.96
CA ILE A 124 -3.46 -17.04 -3.76
C ILE A 124 -2.57 -18.27 -3.86
N ARG A 125 -3.10 -19.45 -3.51
CA ARG A 125 -2.39 -20.72 -3.70
C ARG A 125 -2.45 -21.10 -5.17
N ALA A 126 -1.30 -21.30 -5.81
CA ALA A 126 -1.21 -21.78 -7.20
C ALA A 126 -0.20 -22.93 -7.34
N PHE A 127 -0.03 -23.71 -6.28
CA PHE A 127 0.79 -24.92 -6.25
C PHE A 127 -0.05 -26.11 -5.75
N ASP A 128 0.23 -27.28 -6.31
CA ASP A 128 -0.32 -28.54 -5.82
C ASP A 128 0.67 -29.15 -4.83
N ASP A 129 0.18 -29.57 -3.68
CA ASP A 129 0.97 -30.28 -2.66
C ASP A 129 0.04 -31.29 -1.99
N ALA A 130 0.42 -32.57 -2.01
CA ALA A 130 -0.39 -33.68 -1.49
C ALA A 130 -0.49 -33.65 0.04
N ASP A 131 0.47 -33.02 0.71
CA ASP A 131 0.51 -32.94 2.17
C ASP A 131 -0.29 -31.75 2.72
N ILE A 132 -0.77 -30.85 1.84
CA ILE A 132 -1.47 -29.63 2.23
C ILE A 132 -2.93 -29.66 1.78
N VAL A 133 -3.82 -29.93 2.73
CA VAL A 133 -5.28 -29.96 2.53
C VAL A 133 -5.81 -28.57 2.19
N HIS A 134 -6.61 -28.51 1.12
CA HIS A 134 -7.38 -27.32 0.76
C HIS A 134 -8.72 -27.32 1.50
N VAL A 135 -9.14 -26.16 2.02
CA VAL A 135 -10.41 -26.04 2.78
C VAL A 135 -11.61 -26.45 1.94
N GLU A 136 -11.57 -26.13 0.65
CA GLU A 136 -12.62 -26.43 -0.33
C GLU A 136 -12.34 -27.73 -1.13
N GLY A 137 -11.51 -28.64 -0.60
CA GLY A 137 -11.16 -29.92 -1.23
C GLY A 137 -10.03 -29.79 -2.26
N ASP A 138 -10.35 -29.39 -3.48
CA ASP A 138 -9.38 -29.23 -4.58
C ASP A 138 -8.84 -27.80 -4.65
N VAL A 139 -7.63 -27.64 -5.20
CA VAL A 139 -7.01 -26.34 -5.45
C VAL A 139 -7.67 -25.69 -6.67
N ASP A 140 -8.42 -24.60 -6.46
CA ASP A 140 -8.97 -23.75 -7.52
C ASP A 140 -8.79 -22.26 -7.14
N PRO A 141 -7.73 -21.61 -7.64
CA PRO A 141 -7.42 -20.22 -7.31
C PRO A 141 -8.53 -19.24 -7.70
N THR A 142 -9.25 -19.52 -8.79
CA THR A 142 -10.30 -18.62 -9.30
C THR A 142 -11.53 -18.66 -8.41
N ARG A 143 -11.92 -19.86 -7.95
CA ARG A 143 -12.97 -20.01 -6.92
C ARG A 143 -12.58 -19.30 -5.63
N ASP A 144 -11.35 -19.48 -5.17
CA ASP A 144 -10.89 -18.91 -3.91
C ASP A 144 -10.88 -17.37 -3.92
N MET A 145 -10.51 -16.79 -5.06
CA MET A 145 -10.58 -15.34 -5.30
C MET A 145 -12.03 -14.84 -5.30
N GLU A 146 -12.95 -15.57 -5.91
CA GLU A 146 -14.38 -15.25 -5.93
C GLU A 146 -14.99 -15.28 -4.53
N ILE A 147 -14.64 -16.28 -3.71
CA ILE A 147 -15.10 -16.40 -2.32
C ILE A 147 -14.68 -15.16 -1.53
N ILE A 148 -13.40 -14.79 -1.57
CA ILE A 148 -12.90 -13.61 -0.84
C ILE A 148 -13.61 -12.33 -1.33
N SER A 149 -13.69 -12.15 -2.66
CA SER A 149 -14.30 -10.96 -3.26
C SER A 149 -15.78 -10.82 -2.89
N THR A 150 -16.52 -11.92 -2.92
CA THR A 150 -17.94 -11.97 -2.52
C THR A 150 -18.12 -11.68 -1.03
N GLU A 151 -17.32 -12.29 -0.15
CA GLU A 151 -17.42 -12.06 1.30
C GLU A 151 -17.14 -10.59 1.68
N LEU A 152 -16.16 -9.95 1.04
CA LEU A 152 -15.87 -8.53 1.24
C LEU A 152 -17.04 -7.65 0.77
N ARG A 153 -17.60 -7.92 -0.42
CA ARG A 153 -18.77 -7.19 -0.95
C ARG A 153 -19.99 -7.36 -0.05
N LEU A 154 -20.32 -8.59 0.36
CA LEU A 154 -21.46 -8.85 1.25
C LEU A 154 -21.35 -8.09 2.57
N LYS A 155 -20.13 -7.99 3.13
CA LYS A 155 -19.94 -7.23 4.37
C LYS A 155 -20.07 -5.73 4.17
N ASP A 156 -19.58 -5.21 3.06
CA ASP A 156 -19.77 -3.80 2.72
C ASP A 156 -21.24 -3.49 2.44
N ILE A 157 -21.99 -4.39 1.80
CA ILE A 157 -23.44 -4.26 1.60
C ILE A 157 -24.16 -4.10 2.94
N GLU A 158 -23.92 -5.02 3.89
CA GLU A 158 -24.52 -4.96 5.23
C GLU A 158 -24.18 -3.64 5.95
N TRP A 159 -22.93 -3.17 5.79
CA TRP A 159 -22.47 -1.92 6.39
C TRP A 159 -23.13 -0.69 5.74
N VAL A 160 -23.19 -0.66 4.42
CA VAL A 160 -23.76 0.43 3.62
C VAL A 160 -25.26 0.54 3.85
N GLU A 161 -26.00 -0.57 3.98
CA GLU A 161 -27.42 -0.57 4.31
C GLU A 161 -27.70 0.08 5.68
N LYS A 162 -26.91 -0.28 6.70
CA LYS A 162 -27.01 0.33 8.04
C LYS A 162 -26.67 1.82 8.02
N SER A 163 -25.64 2.20 7.28
CA SER A 163 -25.27 3.61 7.10
C SER A 163 -26.34 4.38 6.33
N LEU A 164 -26.95 3.77 5.32
CA LEU A 164 -28.02 4.36 4.52
C LEU A 164 -29.27 4.64 5.37
N ASP A 165 -29.68 3.69 6.22
CA ASP A 165 -30.81 3.89 7.14
C ASP A 165 -30.58 5.06 8.10
N THR A 166 -29.35 5.20 8.59
CA THR A 166 -28.94 6.31 9.46
C THR A 166 -28.95 7.63 8.69
N ALA A 167 -28.37 7.67 7.50
CA ALA A 167 -28.34 8.84 6.63
C ALA A 167 -29.76 9.29 6.24
N ARG A 168 -30.67 8.35 5.92
CA ARG A 168 -32.07 8.63 5.60
C ARG A 168 -32.82 9.24 6.79
N LYS A 169 -32.60 8.75 8.01
CA LYS A 169 -33.19 9.35 9.23
C LYS A 169 -32.70 10.80 9.41
N ASN A 170 -31.40 11.02 9.30
CA ASN A 170 -30.79 12.36 9.41
C ASN A 170 -31.30 13.32 8.34
N ALA A 171 -31.44 12.84 7.10
CA ALA A 171 -31.95 13.63 5.98
C ALA A 171 -33.45 13.97 6.11
N ARG A 172 -34.26 13.10 6.75
CA ARG A 172 -35.67 13.38 7.06
C ARG A 172 -35.84 14.45 8.14
N SER A 173 -34.96 14.46 9.14
CA SER A 173 -34.93 15.52 10.16
C SER A 173 -34.33 16.84 9.67
N ALA A 174 -33.67 16.83 8.51
CA ALA A 174 -33.03 18.00 7.92
C ALA A 174 -34.05 18.91 7.22
N GLY A 175 -33.88 20.22 7.38
CA GLY A 175 -34.67 21.23 6.69
C GLY A 175 -34.38 21.31 5.18
N ASN A 176 -34.76 22.41 4.55
CA ASN A 176 -34.42 22.72 3.14
C ASN A 176 -33.56 23.99 3.00
N ASN A 177 -33.30 24.67 4.11
CA ASN A 177 -32.86 26.06 4.10
C ASN A 177 -31.36 26.22 4.31
N SER A 178 -30.68 25.24 4.93
CA SER A 178 -29.24 25.30 5.16
C SER A 178 -28.43 24.48 4.13
N LEU A 179 -27.18 24.88 3.92
CA LEU A 179 -26.21 24.12 3.13
C LEU A 179 -25.95 22.72 3.72
N GLU A 180 -26.00 22.59 5.04
CA GLU A 180 -25.78 21.33 5.74
C GLU A 180 -26.94 20.35 5.51
N ASP A 181 -28.18 20.84 5.49
CA ASP A 181 -29.35 20.01 5.20
C ASP A 181 -29.30 19.44 3.77
N ARG A 182 -28.83 20.24 2.82
CA ARG A 182 -28.63 19.79 1.42
C ARG A 182 -27.55 18.72 1.33
N LYS A 183 -26.45 18.86 2.08
CA LYS A 183 -25.39 17.84 2.15
C LYS A 183 -25.92 16.50 2.69
N LYS A 184 -26.74 16.51 3.74
CA LYS A 184 -27.36 15.29 4.29
C LYS A 184 -28.23 14.55 3.27
N LYS A 185 -28.94 15.29 2.41
CA LYS A 185 -29.73 14.69 1.32
C LYS A 185 -28.87 14.19 0.17
N GLU A 186 -27.83 14.93 -0.20
CA GLU A 186 -26.84 14.51 -1.20
C GLU A 186 -26.11 13.24 -0.76
N GLU A 187 -25.73 13.14 0.52
CA GLU A 187 -25.10 11.95 1.10
C GLU A 187 -25.95 10.69 0.94
N VAL A 188 -27.27 10.76 1.15
CA VAL A 188 -28.17 9.62 0.93
C VAL A 188 -28.10 9.12 -0.52
N VAL A 189 -28.13 10.03 -1.50
CA VAL A 189 -28.05 9.66 -2.93
C VAL A 189 -26.72 9.00 -3.26
N ILE A 190 -25.63 9.49 -2.66
CA ILE A 190 -24.29 8.91 -2.84
C ILE A 190 -24.23 7.51 -2.23
N ILE A 191 -24.75 7.32 -1.01
CA ILE A 191 -24.77 5.99 -0.35
C ILE A 191 -25.65 5.01 -1.13
N GLU A 192 -26.78 5.45 -1.70
CA GLU A 192 -27.60 4.63 -2.60
C GLU A 192 -26.84 4.20 -3.85
N LYS A 193 -26.04 5.09 -4.46
CA LYS A 193 -25.18 4.76 -5.60
C LYS A 193 -24.10 3.74 -5.21
N ILE A 194 -23.49 3.86 -4.02
CA ILE A 194 -22.52 2.89 -3.50
C ILE A 194 -23.18 1.52 -3.32
N LEU A 195 -24.38 1.48 -2.73
CA LEU A 195 -25.11 0.23 -2.52
C LEU A 195 -25.44 -0.45 -3.84
N LYS A 196 -25.88 0.31 -4.85
CA LYS A 196 -26.12 -0.18 -6.20
C LYS A 196 -24.86 -0.78 -6.83
N CYS A 197 -23.72 -0.10 -6.72
CA CYS A 197 -22.44 -0.59 -7.23
C CYS A 197 -22.08 -1.97 -6.64
N LEU A 198 -22.34 -2.16 -5.35
CA LEU A 198 -22.06 -3.43 -4.66
C LEU A 198 -23.08 -4.54 -4.97
N GLN A 199 -24.39 -4.21 -5.00
CA GLN A 199 -25.47 -5.20 -5.12
C GLN A 199 -25.86 -5.53 -6.57
N GLU A 200 -26.02 -4.51 -7.41
CA GLU A 200 -26.53 -4.67 -8.78
C GLU A 200 -25.39 -4.86 -9.78
N ASP A 201 -24.34 -4.06 -9.68
CA ASP A 201 -23.20 -4.11 -10.61
C ASP A 201 -22.17 -5.19 -10.21
N ASN A 202 -22.33 -5.79 -9.03
CA ASN A 202 -21.42 -6.78 -8.43
C ASN A 202 -19.95 -6.33 -8.48
N MET A 203 -19.70 -5.06 -8.20
CA MET A 203 -18.42 -4.39 -8.40
C MET A 203 -17.82 -3.91 -7.08
N ASP A 204 -16.51 -4.06 -6.92
CA ASP A 204 -15.78 -3.49 -5.79
C ASP A 204 -15.78 -1.96 -5.88
N VAL A 205 -16.00 -1.27 -4.75
CA VAL A 205 -16.11 0.22 -4.73
C VAL A 205 -14.87 0.90 -5.33
N ARG A 206 -13.67 0.35 -5.14
CA ARG A 206 -12.42 0.88 -5.74
C ARG A 206 -12.38 0.90 -7.27
N LYS A 207 -13.32 0.19 -7.94
CA LYS A 207 -13.42 0.11 -9.40
C LYS A 207 -14.53 1.02 -9.97
N GLY A 208 -15.38 1.57 -9.12
CA GLY A 208 -16.40 2.53 -9.53
C GLY A 208 -15.83 3.88 -9.99
N ASP A 209 -16.61 4.60 -10.80
CA ASP A 209 -16.30 5.98 -11.20
C ASP A 209 -16.97 6.97 -10.23
N TRP A 210 -16.12 7.67 -9.48
CA TRP A 210 -16.53 8.53 -8.38
C TRP A 210 -15.97 9.95 -8.55
N ASN A 211 -16.84 10.94 -8.35
CA ASN A 211 -16.42 12.33 -8.25
C ASN A 211 -15.86 12.67 -6.84
N ALA A 212 -15.31 13.87 -6.66
CA ALA A 212 -14.63 14.24 -5.42
C ALA A 212 -15.53 14.19 -4.18
N LYS A 213 -16.78 14.62 -4.30
CA LYS A 213 -17.74 14.56 -3.20
C LYS A 213 -18.13 13.12 -2.86
N GLU A 214 -18.28 12.28 -3.88
CA GLU A 214 -18.59 10.86 -3.69
C GLU A 214 -17.46 10.15 -2.95
N VAL A 215 -16.21 10.43 -3.32
CA VAL A 215 -15.02 9.89 -2.64
C VAL A 215 -14.95 10.33 -1.18
N ASP A 216 -15.30 11.57 -0.85
CA ASP A 216 -15.33 12.03 0.55
C ASP A 216 -16.30 11.21 1.40
N VAL A 217 -17.47 10.87 0.85
CA VAL A 217 -18.45 9.99 1.51
C VAL A 217 -17.95 8.55 1.58
N ILE A 218 -17.37 8.01 0.50
CA ILE A 218 -16.81 6.65 0.52
C ILE A 218 -15.72 6.51 1.58
N ASN A 219 -14.85 7.52 1.71
CA ASN A 219 -13.77 7.54 2.68
C ASN A 219 -14.28 7.58 4.13
N SER A 220 -15.45 8.19 4.39
CA SER A 220 -16.06 8.20 5.73
C SER A 220 -16.61 6.81 6.12
N LEU A 221 -17.02 6.00 5.15
CA LEU A 221 -17.57 4.66 5.37
C LEU A 221 -16.50 3.59 5.63
N MET A 222 -15.24 3.85 5.24
CA MET A 222 -14.10 2.94 5.45
C MET A 222 -14.36 1.51 4.92
N LEU A 223 -14.94 1.42 3.72
CA LEU A 223 -15.36 0.17 3.08
C LEU A 223 -14.16 -0.75 2.78
N LEU A 224 -14.40 -2.06 2.84
CA LEU A 224 -13.37 -3.08 2.59
C LEU A 224 -12.98 -3.11 1.10
N THR A 225 -13.97 -3.07 0.22
CA THR A 225 -13.84 -3.08 -1.25
C THR A 225 -13.35 -1.76 -1.83
N ALA A 226 -13.15 -0.72 -1.01
CA ALA A 226 -12.51 0.52 -1.40
C ALA A 226 -10.97 0.46 -1.28
N LYS A 227 -10.43 -0.55 -0.59
CA LYS A 227 -8.99 -0.70 -0.34
C LYS A 227 -8.26 -1.22 -1.60
N PRO A 228 -7.07 -0.72 -1.95
CA PRO A 228 -6.24 -1.30 -3.00
C PRO A 228 -5.86 -2.76 -2.65
N VAL A 229 -5.83 -3.64 -3.66
CA VAL A 229 -5.47 -5.05 -3.53
C VAL A 229 -4.31 -5.35 -4.47
N ILE A 230 -3.33 -6.09 -3.97
CA ILE A 230 -2.23 -6.66 -4.74
C ILE A 230 -2.31 -8.18 -4.59
N TYR A 231 -2.41 -8.87 -5.70
CA TYR A 231 -2.53 -10.33 -5.76
C TYR A 231 -1.15 -10.98 -5.71
N ILE A 232 -0.89 -11.74 -4.64
CA ILE A 232 0.37 -12.48 -4.44
C ILE A 232 0.12 -13.94 -4.78
N VAL A 233 0.56 -14.36 -5.96
CA VAL A 233 0.33 -15.73 -6.45
C VAL A 233 1.47 -16.62 -5.97
N ASN A 234 1.21 -17.42 -4.94
CA ASN A 234 2.16 -18.34 -4.37
C ASN A 234 2.29 -19.60 -5.23
N LEU A 235 3.48 -19.81 -5.77
CA LEU A 235 3.86 -20.89 -6.69
C LEU A 235 4.84 -21.85 -6.01
N SER A 236 4.93 -23.06 -6.57
CA SER A 236 6.07 -23.93 -6.27
C SER A 236 7.36 -23.25 -6.74
N GLU A 237 8.47 -23.56 -6.07
CA GLU A 237 9.78 -23.01 -6.42
C GLU A 237 10.12 -23.28 -7.89
N ARG A 238 9.85 -24.51 -8.36
CA ARG A 238 10.03 -24.92 -9.76
C ARG A 238 9.25 -24.04 -10.74
N ASP A 239 7.98 -23.76 -10.42
CA ASP A 239 7.10 -22.98 -11.30
C ASP A 239 7.48 -21.49 -11.33
N TYR A 240 7.91 -20.97 -10.19
CA TYR A 240 8.45 -19.62 -10.06
C TYR A 240 9.74 -19.47 -10.87
N ALA A 241 10.69 -20.38 -10.70
CA ALA A 241 11.98 -20.36 -11.40
C ALA A 241 11.81 -20.42 -12.93
N ARG A 242 10.94 -21.30 -13.43
CA ARG A 242 10.68 -21.42 -14.88
C ARG A 242 9.72 -20.37 -15.45
N LYS A 243 9.15 -19.49 -14.59
CA LYS A 243 8.15 -18.47 -14.95
C LYS A 243 6.93 -19.04 -15.70
N LYS A 244 6.49 -20.26 -15.33
CA LYS A 244 5.33 -20.94 -15.95
C LYS A 244 4.57 -21.75 -14.90
N ASN A 245 3.24 -21.58 -14.90
CA ASN A 245 2.32 -22.31 -14.04
C ASN A 245 0.95 -22.43 -14.73
N LYS A 246 0.22 -23.52 -14.44
CA LYS A 246 -1.07 -23.82 -15.07
C LYS A 246 -2.20 -22.85 -14.69
N TRP A 247 -2.10 -22.22 -13.51
CA TRP A 247 -3.11 -21.31 -12.96
C TRP A 247 -2.87 -19.84 -13.31
N LEU A 248 -1.62 -19.42 -13.49
CA LEU A 248 -1.28 -18.02 -13.77
C LEU A 248 -2.12 -17.36 -14.88
N PRO A 249 -2.34 -18.00 -16.05
CA PRO A 249 -3.18 -17.40 -17.09
C PRO A 249 -4.64 -17.20 -16.65
N LYS A 250 -5.21 -18.18 -15.93
CA LYS A 250 -6.59 -18.13 -15.42
C LYS A 250 -6.76 -17.05 -14.35
N ILE A 251 -5.79 -16.96 -13.43
CA ILE A 251 -5.77 -15.92 -12.38
C ILE A 251 -5.68 -14.54 -13.03
N LYS A 252 -4.80 -14.36 -14.01
CA LYS A 252 -4.64 -13.09 -14.71
C LYS A 252 -5.92 -12.70 -15.44
N GLN A 253 -6.53 -13.62 -16.17
CA GLN A 253 -7.81 -13.40 -16.85
C GLN A 253 -8.91 -12.99 -15.86
N TRP A 254 -9.06 -13.71 -14.74
CA TRP A 254 -10.07 -13.36 -13.73
C TRP A 254 -9.83 -11.95 -13.17
N ILE A 255 -8.58 -11.55 -12.92
CA ILE A 255 -8.26 -10.20 -12.42
C ILE A 255 -8.59 -9.15 -13.49
N ASP A 256 -8.29 -9.40 -14.75
CA ASP A 256 -8.56 -8.45 -15.84
C ASP A 256 -10.07 -8.26 -16.08
N GLU A 257 -10.88 -9.30 -15.85
CA GLU A 257 -12.34 -9.25 -15.98
C GLU A 257 -13.03 -8.62 -14.76
N ASN A 258 -12.61 -8.98 -13.54
CA ASN A 258 -13.32 -8.59 -12.31
C ASN A 258 -12.70 -7.38 -11.60
N ASN A 259 -11.38 -7.20 -11.72
CA ASN A 259 -10.62 -6.18 -10.99
C ASN A 259 -9.53 -5.52 -11.86
N PRO A 260 -9.90 -4.96 -13.03
CA PRO A 260 -8.94 -4.49 -14.02
C PRO A 260 -7.94 -3.48 -13.43
N GLY A 261 -6.68 -3.63 -13.81
CA GLY A 261 -5.57 -2.77 -13.36
C GLY A 261 -4.92 -3.17 -12.03
N ASP A 262 -5.48 -4.12 -11.28
CA ASP A 262 -4.82 -4.63 -10.07
C ASP A 262 -3.54 -5.40 -10.40
N LEU A 263 -2.55 -5.26 -9.51
CA LEU A 263 -1.24 -5.86 -9.69
C LEU A 263 -1.24 -7.34 -9.29
N LEU A 264 -0.66 -8.17 -10.16
CA LEU A 264 -0.36 -9.58 -9.89
C LEU A 264 1.15 -9.74 -9.75
N ILE A 265 1.59 -10.29 -8.61
CA ILE A 265 3.00 -10.61 -8.34
C ILE A 265 3.12 -12.13 -8.12
N PRO A 266 3.79 -12.86 -9.03
CA PRO A 266 4.22 -14.23 -8.75
C PRO A 266 5.23 -14.25 -7.61
N PHE A 267 5.10 -15.24 -6.74
CA PHE A 267 5.88 -15.41 -5.52
C PHE A 267 6.09 -16.90 -5.27
N SER A 268 7.13 -17.29 -4.52
CA SER A 268 7.24 -18.65 -4.01
C SER A 268 7.64 -18.64 -2.54
N ALA A 269 6.72 -19.04 -1.68
CA ALA A 269 6.95 -19.15 -0.24
C ALA A 269 8.12 -20.10 0.05
N ALA A 270 8.17 -21.23 -0.65
CA ALA A 270 9.22 -22.22 -0.52
C ALA A 270 10.60 -21.64 -0.87
N LEU A 271 10.70 -20.89 -1.97
CA LEU A 271 11.95 -20.24 -2.35
C LEU A 271 12.43 -19.26 -1.27
N GLU A 272 11.55 -18.36 -0.80
CA GLU A 272 11.93 -17.37 0.21
C GLU A 272 12.32 -18.01 1.55
N GLU A 273 11.65 -19.10 1.93
CA GLU A 273 12.00 -19.87 3.13
C GLU A 273 13.39 -20.52 3.01
N GLN A 274 13.73 -21.06 1.83
CA GLN A 274 15.08 -21.56 1.55
C GLN A 274 16.11 -20.44 1.61
N LEU A 275 15.86 -19.30 0.96
CA LEU A 275 16.76 -18.13 1.00
C LEU A 275 16.99 -17.62 2.42
N PHE A 276 15.96 -17.68 3.25
CA PHE A 276 16.05 -17.30 4.66
C PHE A 276 16.95 -18.24 5.47
N SER A 277 16.94 -19.54 5.16
CA SER A 277 17.77 -20.53 5.86
C SER A 277 19.27 -20.42 5.54
N LEU A 278 19.64 -19.68 4.50
CA LEU A 278 21.03 -19.53 4.05
C LEU A 278 21.78 -18.48 4.89
N PRO A 279 23.06 -18.75 5.23
CA PRO A 279 23.79 -18.01 6.25
C PRO A 279 24.25 -16.61 5.80
N ASP A 280 24.50 -16.42 4.51
CA ASP A 280 25.07 -15.19 3.98
C ASP A 280 24.61 -14.90 2.53
N ASP A 281 24.86 -13.67 2.08
CA ASP A 281 24.44 -13.20 0.76
C ASP A 281 25.13 -13.94 -0.40
N ASN A 282 26.34 -14.47 -0.19
CA ASN A 282 27.02 -15.26 -1.22
C ASN A 282 26.31 -16.60 -1.41
N ALA A 283 25.96 -17.28 -0.31
CA ALA A 283 25.19 -18.53 -0.34
C ALA A 283 23.81 -18.31 -0.98
N ARG A 284 23.13 -17.19 -0.66
CA ARG A 284 21.86 -16.81 -1.29
C ARG A 284 22.01 -16.59 -2.79
N ALA A 285 23.04 -15.84 -3.22
CA ALA A 285 23.32 -15.59 -4.62
C ALA A 285 23.65 -16.88 -5.39
N GLU A 286 24.46 -17.76 -4.79
CA GLU A 286 24.78 -19.06 -5.35
C GLU A 286 23.52 -19.93 -5.50
N TYR A 287 22.67 -19.98 -4.47
CA TYR A 287 21.41 -20.72 -4.52
C TYR A 287 20.51 -20.23 -5.65
N LEU A 288 20.29 -18.91 -5.75
CA LEU A 288 19.48 -18.31 -6.82
C LEU A 288 20.05 -18.62 -8.21
N SER A 289 21.37 -18.55 -8.37
CA SER A 289 22.03 -18.87 -9.65
C SER A 289 21.79 -20.31 -10.09
N LYS A 290 21.68 -21.26 -9.15
CA LYS A 290 21.38 -22.68 -9.42
C LYS A 290 19.91 -22.91 -9.81
N GLN A 291 18.99 -22.10 -9.31
CA GLN A 291 17.56 -22.22 -9.63
C GLN A 291 17.23 -21.77 -11.06
N GLY A 292 18.01 -20.84 -11.61
CA GLY A 292 17.93 -20.43 -13.00
C GLY A 292 18.26 -18.96 -13.23
N GLU A 293 18.39 -18.59 -14.50
CA GLU A 293 18.72 -17.23 -14.89
C GLU A 293 17.58 -16.24 -14.54
N GLY A 294 17.92 -15.19 -13.80
CA GLY A 294 16.99 -14.14 -13.42
C GLY A 294 15.95 -14.56 -12.37
N VAL A 295 16.21 -15.63 -11.62
CA VAL A 295 15.46 -15.96 -10.39
C VAL A 295 15.96 -15.07 -9.26
N GLN A 296 15.04 -14.39 -8.60
CA GLN A 296 15.34 -13.44 -7.52
C GLN A 296 14.24 -13.51 -6.47
N SER A 297 14.54 -13.03 -5.26
CA SER A 297 13.52 -12.83 -4.23
C SER A 297 12.44 -11.85 -4.72
N ALA A 298 11.18 -12.18 -4.48
CA ALA A 298 10.06 -11.31 -4.80
C ALA A 298 9.76 -10.30 -3.68
N LEU A 299 10.33 -10.46 -2.49
CA LEU A 299 10.00 -9.67 -1.30
C LEU A 299 10.22 -8.17 -1.51
N GLY A 300 11.33 -7.76 -2.12
CA GLY A 300 11.59 -6.35 -2.42
C GLY A 300 10.55 -5.74 -3.36
N LYS A 301 10.10 -6.50 -4.36
CA LYS A 301 9.02 -6.10 -5.28
C LYS A 301 7.68 -6.01 -4.54
N ILE A 302 7.34 -6.99 -3.70
CA ILE A 302 6.10 -7.02 -2.92
C ILE A 302 6.02 -5.81 -1.99
N THR A 303 7.07 -5.56 -1.20
CA THR A 303 7.13 -4.42 -0.28
C THR A 303 7.03 -3.09 -1.01
N LYS A 304 7.78 -2.91 -2.10
CA LYS A 304 7.72 -1.69 -2.92
C LYS A 304 6.33 -1.49 -3.51
N SER A 305 5.73 -2.53 -4.08
CA SER A 305 4.39 -2.46 -4.66
C SER A 305 3.32 -2.18 -3.61
N GLY A 306 3.43 -2.70 -2.39
CA GLY A 306 2.53 -2.35 -1.28
C GLY A 306 2.64 -0.89 -0.88
N TYR A 307 3.87 -0.37 -0.77
CA TYR A 307 4.13 1.04 -0.49
C TYR A 307 3.52 1.96 -1.55
N ASP A 308 3.78 1.65 -2.82
CA ASP A 308 3.25 2.40 -3.96
C ASP A 308 1.71 2.26 -4.06
N GLY A 309 1.17 1.08 -3.74
CA GLY A 309 -0.28 0.79 -3.75
C GLY A 309 -1.07 1.57 -2.69
N LEU A 310 -0.43 1.96 -1.60
CA LEU A 310 -0.99 2.88 -0.59
C LEU A 310 -0.86 4.36 -0.97
N ASP A 311 -0.34 4.65 -2.18
CA ASP A 311 -0.06 6.00 -2.66
C ASP A 311 0.89 6.78 -1.73
N LEU A 312 1.83 6.05 -1.12
CA LEU A 312 2.90 6.63 -0.33
C LEU A 312 4.07 7.00 -1.25
N ILE A 313 4.68 8.13 -0.97
CA ILE A 313 5.95 8.59 -1.51
C ILE A 313 6.91 8.83 -0.35
N ARG A 314 8.17 9.13 -0.65
CA ARG A 314 9.15 9.48 0.39
C ARG A 314 9.97 10.69 -0.02
N TYR A 315 10.33 11.50 0.96
CA TYR A 315 11.37 12.52 0.82
C TYR A 315 12.52 12.19 1.76
N PHE A 316 13.69 12.78 1.54
CA PHE A 316 14.88 12.52 2.32
C PHE A 316 15.32 13.76 3.12
N THR A 317 15.81 13.53 4.33
CA THR A 317 16.74 14.44 5.01
C THR A 317 18.11 13.79 4.95
N ALA A 318 19.14 14.52 4.53
CA ALA A 318 20.47 13.96 4.32
C ALA A 318 21.56 14.86 4.90
N GLY A 319 22.45 14.27 5.70
CA GLY A 319 23.59 14.94 6.31
C GLY A 319 24.56 13.96 6.95
N PRO A 320 25.67 14.44 7.54
CA PRO A 320 26.70 13.58 8.15
C PRO A 320 26.24 12.88 9.44
N ASP A 321 25.19 13.39 10.10
CA ASP A 321 24.64 12.74 11.29
C ASP A 321 23.60 11.69 10.93
N GLU A 322 22.66 12.01 10.03
CA GLU A 322 21.59 11.10 9.62
C GLU A 322 21.24 11.26 8.13
N VAL A 323 21.01 10.13 7.46
CA VAL A 323 20.23 10.06 6.21
C VAL A 323 18.95 9.29 6.51
N ARG A 324 17.81 9.94 6.29
CA ARG A 324 16.50 9.36 6.60
C ARG A 324 15.49 9.58 5.50
N ALA A 325 14.72 8.54 5.19
CA ALA A 325 13.59 8.58 4.29
C ALA A 325 12.28 8.70 5.08
N TRP A 326 11.49 9.72 4.77
CA TRP A 326 10.26 10.08 5.44
C TRP A 326 9.07 9.74 4.55
N SER A 327 8.23 8.80 5.00
CA SER A 327 7.02 8.41 4.30
C SER A 327 5.94 9.47 4.42
N ILE A 328 5.40 9.91 3.29
CA ILE A 328 4.24 10.80 3.21
C ILE A 328 3.30 10.31 2.12
N ARG A 329 2.00 10.57 2.26
CA ARG A 329 1.07 10.34 1.15
C ARG A 329 1.42 11.31 0.00
N ARG A 330 1.26 10.88 -1.25
CA ARG A 330 1.38 11.79 -2.40
C ARG A 330 0.42 12.97 -2.22
N GLY A 331 0.66 14.14 -2.83
CA GLY A 331 -0.24 15.30 -2.62
C GLY A 331 0.02 16.10 -1.33
N VAL A 332 0.80 15.56 -0.40
CA VAL A 332 1.16 16.26 0.84
C VAL A 332 2.02 17.48 0.52
N LYS A 333 1.67 18.63 1.10
CA LYS A 333 2.40 19.89 0.91
C LYS A 333 3.57 20.02 1.87
N ALA A 334 4.53 20.88 1.51
CA ALA A 334 5.75 21.10 2.28
C ALA A 334 5.56 21.31 3.79
N PRO A 335 4.60 22.12 4.29
CA PRO A 335 4.41 22.28 5.73
C PRO A 335 4.01 20.98 6.43
N GLN A 336 3.09 20.23 5.83
CA GLN A 336 2.60 18.96 6.36
C GLN A 336 3.69 17.89 6.32
N ALA A 337 4.50 17.87 5.25
CA ALA A 337 5.66 17.00 5.14
C ALA A 337 6.70 17.28 6.24
N ALA A 338 6.95 18.56 6.54
CA ALA A 338 7.82 18.97 7.63
C ALA A 338 7.25 18.59 9.01
N GLY A 339 5.92 18.66 9.17
CA GLY A 339 5.18 18.22 10.36
C GLY A 339 5.39 16.75 10.73
N VAL A 340 5.70 15.89 9.75
CA VAL A 340 6.02 14.47 9.98
C VAL A 340 7.29 14.27 10.82
N ILE A 341 8.23 15.22 10.74
CA ILE A 341 9.44 15.22 11.59
C ILE A 341 9.08 15.70 12.98
N HIS A 342 8.42 16.85 13.05
CA HIS A 342 7.97 17.46 14.30
C HIS A 342 6.87 18.49 14.02
N SER A 343 5.84 18.55 14.86
CA SER A 343 4.68 19.44 14.67
C SER A 343 5.07 20.93 14.62
N ASP A 344 6.15 21.34 15.31
CA ASP A 344 6.66 22.71 15.25
C ASP A 344 7.10 23.14 13.85
N PHE A 345 7.64 22.23 13.03
CA PHE A 345 8.03 22.57 11.66
C PHE A 345 6.81 22.92 10.80
N GLU A 346 5.66 22.30 11.04
CA GLU A 346 4.42 22.64 10.35
C GLU A 346 3.84 23.95 10.88
N ASN A 347 3.76 24.10 12.21
CA ASN A 347 3.17 25.27 12.87
C ASN A 347 3.95 26.56 12.58
N LYS A 348 5.28 26.49 12.57
CA LYS A 348 6.19 27.63 12.35
C LYS A 348 6.82 27.62 10.96
N PHE A 349 6.22 26.91 9.99
CA PHE A 349 6.81 26.75 8.66
C PHE A 349 7.10 28.09 7.97
N VAL A 350 8.36 28.31 7.60
CA VAL A 350 8.80 29.45 6.78
C VAL A 350 8.96 29.01 5.33
N CYS A 351 9.90 28.09 5.08
CA CYS A 351 10.14 27.50 3.77
C CYS A 351 10.87 26.15 3.90
N GLY A 352 10.82 25.35 2.83
CA GLY A 352 11.68 24.19 2.65
C GLY A 352 12.75 24.51 1.61
N GLU A 353 14.01 24.23 1.92
CA GLU A 353 15.07 24.15 0.93
C GLU A 353 15.05 22.75 0.32
N ILE A 354 14.60 22.67 -0.93
CA ILE A 354 14.36 21.40 -1.62
C ILE A 354 15.35 21.26 -2.78
N MET A 355 15.96 20.08 -2.87
CA MET A 355 16.73 19.62 -4.03
C MET A 355 16.08 18.35 -4.59
N ALA A 356 15.98 18.25 -5.91
CA ALA A 356 15.63 16.98 -6.52
C ALA A 356 16.82 16.01 -6.39
N PHE A 357 16.55 14.73 -6.11
CA PHE A 357 17.59 13.70 -6.04
C PHE A 357 18.45 13.65 -7.30
N GLU A 358 17.83 13.71 -8.48
CA GLU A 358 18.55 13.67 -9.77
C GLU A 358 19.51 14.85 -9.95
N ASP A 359 19.13 16.04 -9.47
CA ASP A 359 19.99 17.22 -9.53
C ASP A 359 21.20 17.07 -8.59
N LEU A 360 21.00 16.52 -7.38
CA LEU A 360 22.11 16.24 -6.46
C LEU A 360 23.04 15.15 -7.03
N LYS A 361 22.47 14.08 -7.59
CA LYS A 361 23.23 12.99 -8.20
C LYS A 361 24.07 13.45 -9.38
N ALA A 362 23.52 14.31 -10.24
CA ALA A 362 24.25 14.89 -11.37
C ALA A 362 25.34 15.89 -10.92
N ALA A 363 25.09 16.68 -9.87
CA ALA A 363 26.05 17.65 -9.36
C ALA A 363 27.15 17.04 -8.47
N GLY A 364 26.92 15.85 -7.90
CA GLY A 364 27.86 15.11 -7.05
C GLY A 364 28.02 15.67 -5.63
N SER A 365 27.57 16.89 -5.35
CA SER A 365 27.58 17.48 -4.00
C SER A 365 26.51 18.56 -3.84
N GLU A 366 26.12 18.83 -2.60
CA GLU A 366 25.17 19.90 -2.26
C GLU A 366 25.70 21.28 -2.67
N ASN A 367 27.01 21.53 -2.49
CA ASN A 367 27.63 22.80 -2.87
C ASN A 367 27.57 23.04 -4.38
N ALA A 368 27.83 22.01 -5.18
CA ALA A 368 27.70 22.09 -6.63
C ALA A 368 26.23 22.26 -7.06
N CYS A 369 25.30 21.56 -6.39
CA CYS A 369 23.86 21.69 -6.62
C CYS A 369 23.38 23.14 -6.34
N ARG A 370 23.83 23.73 -5.23
CA ARG A 370 23.57 25.13 -4.86
C ARG A 370 24.19 26.11 -5.85
N ALA A 371 25.45 25.92 -6.25
CA ALA A 371 26.13 26.78 -7.22
C ALA A 371 25.45 26.77 -8.60
N ASN A 372 24.85 25.63 -8.98
CA ASN A 372 24.07 25.47 -10.21
C ASN A 372 22.62 25.97 -10.10
N GLY A 373 22.24 26.60 -8.98
CA GLY A 373 20.89 27.13 -8.76
C GLY A 373 19.79 26.07 -8.65
N LYS A 374 20.15 24.82 -8.33
CA LYS A 374 19.22 23.69 -8.20
C LYS A 374 18.67 23.47 -6.79
N LEU A 375 19.17 24.23 -5.81
CA LEU A 375 18.58 24.33 -4.48
C LEU A 375 17.45 25.37 -4.49
N ALA A 376 16.21 24.91 -4.44
CA ALA A 376 15.03 25.78 -4.52
C ALA A 376 14.42 26.02 -3.14
N GLN A 377 14.07 27.27 -2.83
CA GLN A 377 13.22 27.59 -1.68
C GLN A 377 11.75 27.42 -2.06
N LYS A 378 11.06 26.52 -1.36
CA LYS A 378 9.67 26.16 -1.59
C LYS A 378 8.80 26.67 -0.44
N GLY A 379 7.69 27.31 -0.79
CA GLY A 379 6.72 27.83 0.16
C GLY A 379 5.60 26.84 0.49
N LYS A 380 4.58 27.32 1.21
CA LYS A 380 3.48 26.51 1.76
C LYS A 380 2.64 25.75 0.72
N THR A 381 2.62 26.21 -0.53
CA THR A 381 1.81 25.63 -1.60
C THR A 381 2.55 24.55 -2.39
N TYR A 382 3.84 24.33 -2.12
CA TYR A 382 4.61 23.29 -2.79
C TYR A 382 4.12 21.91 -2.38
N GLU A 383 3.73 21.11 -3.35
CA GLU A 383 3.46 19.69 -3.20
C GLU A 383 4.79 18.93 -3.30
N MET A 384 5.04 18.04 -2.35
CA MET A 384 6.26 17.25 -2.31
C MET A 384 6.33 16.27 -3.47
N VAL A 385 7.53 16.10 -4.02
CA VAL A 385 7.81 15.13 -5.08
C VAL A 385 8.57 13.95 -4.48
N ASP A 386 8.27 12.73 -4.94
CA ASP A 386 8.96 11.53 -4.48
C ASP A 386 10.47 11.64 -4.77
N GLY A 387 11.29 11.46 -3.73
CA GLY A 387 12.73 11.60 -3.77
C GLY A 387 13.25 13.03 -3.56
N ASP A 388 12.39 14.00 -3.24
CA ASP A 388 12.85 15.33 -2.80
C ASP A 388 13.80 15.19 -1.60
N ILE A 389 14.87 15.97 -1.60
CA ILE A 389 15.80 16.11 -0.48
C ILE A 389 15.50 17.45 0.17
N ALA A 390 15.02 17.41 1.41
CA ALA A 390 14.45 18.56 2.08
C ALA A 390 15.26 18.97 3.31
N HIS A 391 15.40 20.29 3.47
CA HIS A 391 15.86 20.93 4.70
C HIS A 391 14.85 22.00 5.10
N TRP A 392 14.27 21.89 6.30
CA TRP A 392 13.15 22.72 6.74
C TRP A 392 13.61 23.93 7.54
N LYS A 393 13.07 25.11 7.23
CA LYS A 393 13.24 26.33 8.03
C LYS A 393 11.95 26.65 8.76
N ALA A 394 12.03 26.68 10.08
CA ALA A 394 10.97 27.13 10.97
C ALA A 394 11.31 28.52 11.55
N GLY A 395 10.28 29.32 11.79
CA GLY A 395 10.39 30.58 12.52
C GLY A 395 10.70 30.33 14.00
N ALA A 396 11.21 31.37 14.67
CA ALA A 396 11.46 31.37 16.11
C ALA A 396 10.15 31.14 16.91
#